data_AF-A0A846X9N0-F1
#
_entry.id   AF-A0A846X9N0-F1
#
_cell.length_a   1.000
_cell.length_b   1.000
_cell.length_c   1.000
_cell.angle_alpha   90.00
_cell.angle_beta   90.00
_cell.angle_gamma   90.00
#
_symmetry.space_group_name_H-M   'P 1'
#
loop_
_entity.id
_entity.type
_entity.pdbx_description
1 polymer ?
#
loop_
_entity_poly.entity_id
_entity_poly.type
_entity_poly.pdbx_seq_one_letter_code
_entity_poly.pdbx_strand_id
1 'polypeptide(L)'
;MPEVPIRDYIAEFLRTHCDLQFDAIAAQATLADLGLDSLTVLSIIVLVEKKYGVELPDRQVASARTFAELMELLGVSAAPAS
;
A
#
# COMPACT_ATOMS: atom_id res chain seq x y z
N MET A 1 4.03 16.66 11.16
CA MET A 1 4.20 15.86 9.92
C MET A 1 4.88 14.56 10.32
N PRO A 2 4.41 13.39 9.84
CA PRO A 2 5.08 12.13 10.15
C PRO A 2 6.53 12.17 9.65
N GLU A 3 7.45 11.64 10.45
CA GLU A 3 8.89 11.66 10.20
C GLU A 3 9.32 10.70 9.08
N VAL A 4 8.48 9.68 8.81
CA VAL A 4 8.72 8.61 7.84
C VAL A 4 7.82 8.82 6.61
N PRO A 5 8.32 8.70 5.37
CA PRO A 5 7.49 8.80 4.17
C PRO A 5 6.49 7.62 4.08
N ILE A 6 5.36 7.82 3.39
CA ILE A 6 4.30 6.81 3.24
C ILE A 6 4.87 5.51 2.66
N ARG A 7 5.79 5.60 1.69
CA ARG A 7 6.48 4.45 1.10
C ARG A 7 7.20 3.60 2.14
N ASP A 8 8.08 4.18 2.95
CA ASP A 8 8.84 3.45 3.97
C ASP A 8 7.92 2.86 5.04
N TYR A 9 6.87 3.59 5.42
CA TYR A 9 5.90 3.09 6.38
C TYR A 9 5.17 1.84 5.88
N ILE A 10 4.74 1.85 4.61
CA ILE A 10 4.12 0.68 3.97
C ILE A 10 5.15 -0.44 3.82
N ALA A 11 6.38 -0.13 3.40
CA ALA A 11 7.44 -1.12 3.24
C ALA A 11 7.77 -1.84 4.56
N GLU A 12 7.85 -1.09 5.67
CA GLU A 12 8.05 -1.66 7.00
C GLU A 12 6.86 -2.53 7.43
N PHE A 13 5.64 -2.07 7.18
CA PHE A 13 4.42 -2.82 7.45
C PHE A 13 4.39 -4.15 6.68
N LEU A 14 4.64 -4.11 5.37
CA LEU A 14 4.69 -5.30 4.52
C LEU A 14 5.78 -6.28 4.95
N ARG A 15 6.96 -5.76 5.31
CA ARG A 15 8.07 -6.58 5.79
C ARG A 15 7.74 -7.25 7.12
N THR A 16 7.10 -6.54 8.03
CA THR A 16 6.85 -7.01 9.41
C THR A 16 5.61 -7.89 9.50
N HIS A 17 4.55 -7.55 8.78
CA HIS A 17 3.25 -8.23 8.85
C HIS A 17 3.02 -9.26 7.75
N CYS A 18 3.65 -9.09 6.58
CA CYS A 18 3.43 -9.93 5.41
C CYS A 18 4.70 -10.67 4.95
N ASP A 19 5.86 -10.43 5.57
CA ASP A 19 7.17 -10.92 5.13
C ASP A 19 7.50 -10.54 3.67
N LEU A 20 6.92 -9.45 3.17
CA LEU A 20 7.07 -8.99 1.79
C LEU A 20 8.08 -7.83 1.70
N GLN A 21 8.91 -7.86 0.67
CA GLN A 21 9.80 -6.74 0.33
C GLN A 21 9.09 -5.84 -0.70
N PHE A 22 8.85 -4.58 -0.34
CA PHE A 22 8.23 -3.59 -1.22
C PHE A 22 8.87 -3.54 -2.62
N ASP A 23 10.20 -3.57 -2.67
CA ASP A 23 10.98 -3.49 -3.91
C ASP A 23 10.97 -4.78 -4.73
N ALA A 24 10.65 -5.92 -4.11
CA ALA A 24 10.55 -7.21 -4.79
C ALA A 24 9.12 -7.49 -5.32
N ILE A 25 8.14 -6.66 -4.97
CA ILE A 25 6.76 -6.81 -5.42
C ILE A 25 6.63 -6.27 -6.84
N ALA A 26 6.16 -7.12 -7.76
CA ALA A 26 5.81 -6.67 -9.09
C ALA A 26 4.62 -5.70 -9.04
N ALA A 27 4.71 -4.57 -9.75
CA ALA A 27 3.63 -3.58 -9.83
C ALA A 27 2.28 -4.19 -10.27
N GLN A 28 2.33 -5.12 -11.22
CA GLN A 28 1.17 -5.87 -11.70
C GLN A 28 0.69 -7.01 -10.79
N ALA A 29 1.39 -7.29 -9.69
CA ALA A 29 0.97 -8.33 -8.74
C ALA A 29 -0.38 -7.94 -8.13
N THR A 30 -1.28 -8.91 -8.04
CA THR A 30 -2.58 -8.69 -7.40
C THR A 30 -2.43 -8.72 -5.89
N LEU A 31 -3.25 -7.95 -5.19
CA LEU A 31 -3.22 -7.93 -3.72
C LEU A 31 -3.46 -9.34 -3.14
N ALA A 32 -4.33 -10.13 -3.78
CA ALA A 32 -4.59 -11.52 -3.40
C ALA A 32 -3.38 -12.45 -3.59
N ASP A 33 -2.61 -12.27 -4.68
CA ASP A 33 -1.39 -13.06 -4.94
C ASP A 33 -0.28 -12.77 -3.91
N LEU A 34 -0.23 -11.54 -3.43
CA LEU A 34 0.65 -11.11 -2.34
C LEU A 34 0.17 -11.57 -0.95
N GLY A 35 -0.99 -12.21 -0.84
CA GLY A 35 -1.59 -12.54 0.46
C GLY A 35 -2.09 -11.32 1.24
N LEU A 36 -2.36 -10.20 0.56
CA LEU A 36 -2.99 -9.02 1.13
C LEU A 36 -4.52 -9.14 1.02
N ASP A 37 -5.13 -9.57 2.12
CA ASP A 37 -6.60 -9.59 2.25
C ASP A 37 -7.19 -8.19 2.29
N SER A 38 -8.50 -8.08 2.02
CA SER A 38 -9.25 -6.82 2.03
C SER A 38 -9.12 -6.06 3.36
N LEU A 39 -9.04 -6.78 4.50
CA LEU A 39 -8.82 -6.20 5.82
C LEU A 39 -7.43 -5.58 5.96
N THR A 40 -6.40 -6.25 5.44
CA THR A 40 -5.01 -5.75 5.46
C THR A 40 -4.90 -4.49 4.63
N VAL A 41 -5.48 -4.50 3.43
CA VAL A 41 -5.53 -3.34 2.52
C VAL A 41 -6.26 -2.17 3.19
N LEU A 42 -7.45 -2.42 3.77
CA LEU A 42 -8.20 -1.41 4.49
C LEU A 42 -7.42 -0.87 5.70
N SER A 43 -6.69 -1.73 6.42
CA SER A 43 -5.86 -1.32 7.56
C SER A 43 -4.74 -0.39 7.12
N ILE A 44 -4.04 -0.71 6.02
CA ILE A 44 -2.98 0.14 5.46
C ILE A 44 -3.55 1.52 5.13
N ILE A 45 -4.70 1.56 4.44
CA ILE A 45 -5.37 2.80 4.05
C ILE A 45 -5.74 3.62 5.27
N VAL A 46 -6.47 3.05 6.23
CA VAL A 46 -6.90 3.75 7.45
C VAL A 46 -5.69 4.22 8.28
N LEU A 47 -4.61 3.43 8.34
CA LEU A 47 -3.38 3.81 9.02
C LEU A 47 -2.72 5.01 8.34
N VAL A 48 -2.63 5.00 7.02
CA VAL A 48 -2.05 6.11 6.24
C VAL A 48 -2.93 7.36 6.35
N GLU A 49 -4.24 7.24 6.20
CA GLU A 49 -5.20 8.35 6.39
C GLU A 49 -5.04 9.00 7.77
N LYS A 50 -5.03 8.19 8.84
CA LYS A 50 -4.87 8.70 10.21
C LYS A 50 -3.48 9.28 10.48
N LYS A 51 -2.42 8.65 9.96
CA LYS A 51 -1.03 9.04 10.27
C LYS A 51 -0.58 10.26 9.47
N TYR A 52 -1.01 10.36 8.22
CA TYR A 52 -0.61 11.42 7.30
C TYR A 52 -1.69 12.49 7.12
N GLY A 53 -2.91 12.27 7.62
CA GLY A 53 -4.03 13.21 7.47
C GLY A 53 -4.53 13.28 6.03
N VAL A 54 -4.41 12.18 5.28
CA VAL A 54 -4.96 12.08 3.92
C VAL A 54 -6.37 11.50 3.99
N GLU A 55 -7.23 11.87 3.03
CA GLU A 55 -8.57 11.28 2.89
C GLU A 55 -8.65 10.61 1.51
N LEU A 56 -8.90 9.31 1.50
CA LEU A 56 -8.95 8.49 0.30
C LEU A 56 -10.39 8.10 0.01
N PRO A 57 -10.92 8.42 -1.20
CA PRO A 57 -12.31 8.14 -1.51
C PRO A 57 -12.56 6.63 -1.62
N ASP A 58 -13.60 6.15 -0.93
CA ASP A 58 -13.93 4.73 -0.78
C ASP A 58 -14.07 4.01 -2.12
N ARG A 59 -14.58 4.72 -3.13
CA ARG A 59 -14.76 4.21 -4.49
C ARG A 59 -13.44 3.79 -5.13
N GLN A 60 -12.38 4.57 -4.89
CA GLN A 60 -11.06 4.26 -5.43
C GLN A 60 -10.41 3.11 -4.64
N VAL A 61 -10.55 3.13 -3.31
CA VAL A 61 -10.13 2.03 -2.41
C VAL A 61 -10.72 0.68 -2.82
N ALA A 62 -12.03 0.65 -3.07
CA ALA A 62 -12.74 -0.57 -3.51
C ALA A 62 -12.35 -1.03 -4.92
N SER A 63 -11.76 -0.15 -5.72
CA SER A 63 -11.35 -0.45 -7.10
C SER A 63 -9.93 -1.01 -7.18
N ALA A 64 -9.07 -0.80 -6.17
CA ALA A 64 -7.71 -1.31 -6.18
C ALA A 64 -7.66 -2.84 -6.19
N ARG A 65 -7.05 -3.42 -7.24
CA ARG A 65 -6.86 -4.87 -7.37
C ARG A 65 -5.39 -5.28 -7.34
N THR A 66 -4.52 -4.38 -7.76
CA THR A 66 -3.08 -4.59 -7.84
C THR A 66 -2.32 -3.75 -6.82
N PHE A 67 -1.08 -4.15 -6.57
CA PHE A 67 -0.18 -3.40 -5.69
C PHE A 67 0.09 -1.99 -6.23
N ALA A 68 0.27 -1.85 -7.56
CA ALA A 68 0.44 -0.56 -8.19
C ALA A 68 -0.74 0.38 -7.93
N GLU A 69 -1.97 -0.09 -8.16
CA GLU A 69 -3.17 0.71 -7.90
C GLU A 69 -3.23 1.14 -6.43
N LEU A 70 -3.00 0.21 -5.48
CA LEU A 70 -2.99 0.54 -4.06
C LEU A 70 -1.95 1.63 -3.73
N MET A 71 -0.75 1.54 -4.29
CA MET A 71 0.30 2.53 -4.06
C MET A 71 -0.05 3.88 -4.69
N GLU A 72 -0.63 3.87 -5.90
CA GLU A 72 -1.11 5.09 -6.55
C GLU A 72 -2.19 5.81 -5.73
N LEU A 73 -3.11 5.06 -5.10
CA LEU A 73 -4.07 5.65 -4.16
C LEU A 73 -3.37 6.38 -3.02
N LEU A 74 -2.30 5.79 -2.49
CA LEU A 74 -1.53 6.32 -1.38
C LEU A 74 -0.54 7.43 -1.83
N GLY A 75 -0.55 7.81 -3.11
CA GLY A 75 0.39 8.78 -3.68
C GLY A 75 1.83 8.28 -3.75
N VAL A 76 2.02 6.96 -3.71
CA VAL A 76 3.32 6.29 -3.78
C VAL A 76 3.52 5.74 -5.18
N SER A 77 4.68 6.04 -5.77
CA SER A 77 5.06 5.40 -7.04
C SER A 77 5.51 3.98 -6.78
N ALA A 78 4.69 3.00 -7.18
CA ALA A 78 5.10 1.60 -7.33
C ALA A 78 5.83 1.42 -8.67
N ALA A 79 6.89 2.19 -8.90
CA ALA A 79 7.75 1.89 -10.03
C ALA A 79 8.47 0.57 -9.73
N PRO A 80 8.37 -0.46 -10.58
CA PRO A 80 9.34 -1.55 -10.51
C PRO A 80 10.70 -0.95 -10.88
N ALA A 81 11.75 -1.30 -10.13
CA ALA A 81 13.11 -1.08 -10.62
C ALA A 81 13.20 -1.73 -12.01
N SER A 82 13.50 -0.91 -13.02
CA SER A 82 13.72 -1.35 -14.41
C SER A 82 14.92 -2.27 -14.52
#